data_AF-A0A940HZH5-F1
#
_entry.id   AF-A0A940HZH5-F1
#
_cell.length_a   1.000
_cell.length_b   1.000
_cell.length_c   1.000
_cell.angle_alpha   90.00
_cell.angle_beta   90.00
_cell.angle_gamma   90.00
#
_symmetry.space_group_name_H-M   'P 1'
#
loop_
_entity.id
_entity.type
_entity.pdbx_description
1 polymer ?
#
loop_
_entity_poly.entity_id
_entity_poly.type
_entity_poly.pdbx_seq_one_letter_code
_entity_poly.pdbx_strand_id
1 'polypeptide(L)'
;MDFNEAKTILVPVIKRVPAYTRLIIGLYRDRNLDKKRKALLTVGLAYAISPIDLIPGFIPVAGQLDDIMVALSSLKKVLKSLPGESRRKYKKRYHITTEIIDEDLAATKKITVFLLRDSGRYTWMSIRMIAKKSVRFIKKLRPVI
;
A
#
# COMPACT_ATOMS: atom_id res chain seq x y z
N MET A 1 -13.00 -11.60 -6.29
CA MET A 1 -12.68 -10.28 -6.85
C MET A 1 -12.06 -10.52 -8.19
N ASP A 2 -12.58 -9.84 -9.20
CA ASP A 2 -11.98 -9.84 -10.53
C ASP A 2 -11.28 -8.49 -10.77
N PHE A 3 -10.70 -8.33 -11.97
CA PHE A 3 -10.00 -7.10 -12.32
C PHE A 3 -10.91 -5.87 -12.36
N ASN A 4 -12.17 -6.01 -12.77
CA ASN A 4 -13.10 -4.89 -12.89
C ASN A 4 -13.56 -4.42 -11.49
N GLU A 5 -13.79 -5.35 -10.57
CA GLU A 5 -14.07 -5.05 -9.17
C GLU A 5 -12.87 -4.36 -8.52
N ALA A 6 -11.65 -4.89 -8.72
CA ALA A 6 -10.42 -4.29 -8.22
C ALA A 6 -10.22 -2.85 -8.73
N LYS A 7 -10.44 -2.62 -10.03
CA LYS A 7 -10.38 -1.29 -10.65
C LYS A 7 -11.41 -0.33 -10.05
N THR A 8 -12.63 -0.80 -9.82
CA THR A 8 -13.72 0.02 -9.24
C THR A 8 -13.37 0.47 -7.82
N ILE A 9 -12.71 -0.39 -7.04
CA ILE A 9 -12.23 -0.08 -5.69
C ILE A 9 -11.04 0.89 -5.72
N LEU A 10 -10.13 0.75 -6.68
CA LEU A 10 -8.90 1.54 -6.74
C LEU A 10 -9.08 2.95 -7.34
N VAL A 11 -9.97 3.10 -8.32
CA VAL A 11 -10.18 4.37 -9.03
C VAL A 11 -10.51 5.54 -8.08
N PRO A 12 -11.38 5.41 -7.07
CA PRO A 12 -11.62 6.45 -6.08
C PRO A 12 -10.36 6.86 -5.32
N VAL A 13 -9.54 5.89 -4.90
CA VAL A 13 -8.27 6.13 -4.19
C VAL A 13 -7.33 6.96 -5.07
N ILE A 14 -7.16 6.57 -6.34
CA ILE A 14 -6.33 7.30 -7.31
C ILE A 14 -6.86 8.72 -7.53
N LYS A 15 -8.17 8.88 -7.70
CA LYS A 15 -8.79 10.21 -7.89
C LYS A 15 -8.62 11.12 -6.68
N ARG A 16 -8.40 10.57 -5.47
CA ARG A 16 -8.15 11.33 -4.23
C ARG A 16 -6.68 11.74 -4.07
N VAL A 17 -5.73 11.19 -4.85
CA VAL A 17 -4.29 11.49 -4.77
C VAL A 17 -3.97 12.99 -4.84
N PRO A 18 -4.55 13.80 -5.76
CA PRO A 18 -4.28 15.23 -5.79
C PRO A 18 -4.78 15.97 -4.54
N ALA A 19 -5.85 15.49 -3.90
CA ALA A 19 -6.33 16.05 -2.65
C ALA A 19 -5.40 15.70 -1.48
N TYR A 20 -4.93 14.46 -1.39
CA TYR A 20 -3.91 14.05 -0.42
C TYR A 20 -2.61 14.83 -0.57
N THR A 21 -2.14 15.01 -1.79
CA THR A 21 -0.92 15.78 -2.08
C THR A 21 -1.06 17.22 -1.60
N ARG A 22 -2.18 17.88 -1.91
CA ARG A 22 -2.44 19.26 -1.45
C ARG A 22 -2.54 19.35 0.08
N LEU A 23 -3.14 18.36 0.73
CA LEU A 23 -3.21 18.28 2.19
C LEU A 23 -1.82 18.13 2.80
N ILE A 24 -0.99 17.22 2.29
CA ILE A 24 0.39 17.00 2.71
C ILE A 24 1.21 18.29 2.60
N ILE A 25 1.14 18.96 1.45
CA ILE A 25 1.81 20.26 1.24
C ILE A 25 1.30 21.30 2.24
N GLY A 26 -0.02 21.33 2.48
CA GLY A 26 -0.64 22.20 3.48
C GLY A 26 -0.10 21.97 4.89
N LEU A 27 0.03 20.72 5.29
CA LEU A 27 0.58 20.31 6.59
C LEU A 27 2.06 20.72 6.73
N TYR A 28 2.88 20.52 5.69
CA TYR A 28 4.28 20.94 5.72
C TYR A 28 4.44 22.47 5.79
N ARG A 29 3.57 23.21 5.10
CA ARG A 29 3.58 24.69 5.10
C ARG A 29 3.01 25.31 6.38
N ASP A 30 2.26 24.56 7.20
CA ASP A 30 1.74 25.09 8.45
C ASP A 30 2.87 25.23 9.48
N ARG A 31 3.17 26.48 9.85
CA ARG A 31 4.21 26.81 10.84
C ARG A 31 3.83 26.36 12.26
N ASN A 32 2.53 26.19 12.53
CA ASN A 32 2.02 25.77 13.83
C ASN A 32 2.05 24.24 14.00
N LEU A 33 2.38 23.49 12.94
CA LEU A 33 2.53 22.05 13.03
C LEU A 33 3.90 21.70 13.61
N ASP A 34 3.90 21.07 14.78
CA ASP A 34 5.10 20.59 15.47
C ASP A 34 6.01 19.75 14.55
N LYS A 35 7.32 19.94 14.69
CA LYS A 35 8.37 19.24 13.93
C LYS A 35 8.25 17.73 14.06
N LYS A 36 7.84 17.20 15.22
CA LYS A 36 7.63 15.75 15.42
C LYS A 36 6.56 15.18 14.49
N ARG A 37 5.48 15.92 14.26
CA ARG A 37 4.38 15.51 13.36
C ARG A 37 4.82 15.58 11.90
N LYS A 38 5.61 16.59 11.53
CA LYS A 38 6.23 16.67 10.20
C LYS A 38 7.18 15.50 9.97
N ALA A 39 8.04 15.19 10.95
CA ALA A 39 8.95 14.04 10.87
C ALA A 39 8.20 12.72 10.70
N LEU A 40 7.10 12.49 11.43
CA LEU A 40 6.27 11.30 11.25
C LEU A 40 5.69 11.22 9.82
N LEU A 41 5.21 12.33 9.28
CA LEU A 41 4.73 12.40 7.90
C LEU A 41 5.87 12.13 6.91
N THR A 42 7.05 12.68 7.17
CA THR A 42 8.24 12.51 6.32
C THR A 42 8.69 11.06 6.31
N VAL A 43 8.76 10.38 7.46
CA VAL A 43 9.13 8.96 7.52
C VAL A 43 8.14 8.11 6.72
N GLY A 44 6.83 8.36 6.87
CA GLY A 44 5.81 7.65 6.10
C GLY A 44 5.90 7.87 4.59
N LEU A 45 6.19 9.09 4.16
CA LEU A 45 6.35 9.42 2.74
C LEU A 45 7.70 8.96 2.18
N ALA A 46 8.76 9.02 2.98
CA ALA A 46 10.09 8.56 2.61
C ALA A 46 10.07 7.05 2.38
N TYR A 47 9.31 6.29 3.17
CA TYR A 47 9.05 4.87 2.89
C TYR A 47 8.36 4.70 1.53
N ALA A 48 7.27 5.43 1.28
CA ALA A 48 6.50 5.31 0.03
C ALA A 48 7.24 5.78 -1.24
N ILE A 49 8.29 6.59 -1.10
CA ILE A 49 9.12 7.10 -2.20
C ILE A 49 10.50 6.40 -2.19
N SER A 50 10.76 5.53 -1.21
CA SER A 50 12.04 4.87 -1.03
C SER A 50 12.35 4.01 -2.26
N PRO A 51 13.49 4.21 -2.94
CA PRO A 51 13.92 3.35 -4.03
C PRO A 51 14.39 1.96 -3.56
N ILE A 52 14.18 1.61 -2.28
CA ILE A 52 14.61 0.34 -1.69
C ILE A 52 13.44 -0.65 -1.79
N ASP A 53 13.30 -1.26 -2.97
CA ASP A 53 12.45 -2.43 -3.19
C ASP A 53 12.97 -3.59 -2.33
N LEU A 54 12.46 -3.73 -1.09
CA LEU A 54 12.82 -4.83 -0.17
C LEU A 54 12.29 -6.20 -0.63
N ILE A 55 11.60 -6.28 -1.76
CA ILE A 55 11.14 -7.53 -2.38
C ILE A 55 11.49 -7.52 -3.87
N PRO A 56 12.65 -8.09 -4.25
CA PRO A 56 12.96 -8.31 -5.66
C PRO A 56 11.96 -9.30 -6.27
N GLY A 57 11.05 -8.80 -7.13
CA GLY A 57 10.78 -9.44 -8.42
C GLY A 57 9.75 -10.57 -8.57
N PHE A 58 8.69 -10.70 -7.75
CA PHE A 58 7.62 -11.69 -8.04
C PHE A 58 6.16 -11.17 -8.06
N ILE A 59 5.84 -10.03 -7.44
CA ILE A 59 4.52 -9.36 -7.57
C ILE A 59 4.71 -7.83 -7.59
N PRO A 60 5.11 -7.24 -8.74
CA PRO A 60 5.48 -5.82 -8.85
C PRO A 60 4.40 -4.84 -8.35
N VAL A 61 3.12 -5.22 -8.43
CA VAL A 61 1.99 -4.37 -8.06
C VAL A 61 1.70 -4.40 -6.55
N ALA A 62 2.06 -5.47 -5.84
CA ALA A 62 1.78 -5.59 -4.41
C ALA A 62 2.69 -4.69 -3.56
N GLY A 63 3.95 -4.48 -3.96
CA GLY A 63 4.88 -3.57 -3.28
C GLY A 63 4.35 -2.14 -3.23
N GLN A 64 3.83 -1.64 -4.36
CA GLN A 64 3.27 -0.28 -4.46
C GLN A 64 2.04 -0.05 -3.58
N LEU A 65 1.27 -1.10 -3.27
CA LEU A 65 0.10 -0.97 -2.39
C LEU A 65 0.51 -0.83 -0.92
N ASP A 66 1.64 -1.43 -0.51
CA ASP A 66 2.18 -1.24 0.85
C ASP A 66 2.61 0.21 1.08
N ASP A 67 3.27 0.82 0.10
CA ASP A 67 3.67 2.23 0.12
C ASP A 67 2.46 3.17 0.33
N ILE A 68 1.37 2.92 -0.41
CA ILE A 68 0.11 3.65 -0.24
C ILE A 68 -0.44 3.47 1.17
N MET A 69 -0.43 2.25 1.71
CA MET A 69 -0.90 1.97 3.07
C MET A 69 -0.08 2.71 4.12
N VAL A 70 1.24 2.74 3.98
CA VAL A 70 2.14 3.44 4.91
C VAL A 70 1.95 4.96 4.83
N ALA A 71 1.83 5.52 3.63
CA ALA A 71 1.59 6.95 3.43
C ALA A 71 0.24 7.39 4.04
N LEU A 72 -0.85 6.67 3.72
CA LEU A 72 -2.19 6.94 4.26
C LEU A 72 -2.23 6.77 5.78
N SER A 73 -1.59 5.73 6.32
CA SER A 73 -1.52 5.49 7.76
C SER A 73 -0.77 6.60 8.50
N SER A 74 0.33 7.09 7.92
CA SER A 74 1.12 8.19 8.49
C SER A 74 0.35 9.50 8.47
N LEU A 75 -0.33 9.79 7.36
CA LEU A 75 -1.21 10.94 7.23
C LEU A 75 -2.36 10.89 8.26
N LYS A 76 -3.01 9.73 8.41
CA LYS A 76 -4.06 9.50 9.41
C LYS A 76 -3.55 9.77 10.82
N LYS A 77 -2.39 9.23 11.19
CA LYS A 77 -1.78 9.44 12.51
C LYS A 77 -1.52 10.92 12.77
N VAL A 78 -0.97 11.64 11.79
CA VAL A 78 -0.75 13.08 11.89
C VAL A 78 -2.06 13.81 12.13
N LEU A 79 -3.09 13.58 11.30
CA LEU A 79 -4.40 14.22 11.46
C LEU A 79 -5.05 13.91 12.81
N LYS A 80 -4.96 12.66 13.28
CA LYS A 80 -5.47 12.24 14.61
C LYS A 80 -4.71 12.86 15.77
N SER A 81 -3.45 13.27 15.58
CA SER A 81 -2.65 13.96 16.60
C SER A 81 -2.90 15.47 16.66
N LEU A 82 -3.63 16.04 15.69
CA LEU A 82 -3.95 17.46 15.66
C LEU A 82 -5.07 17.81 16.65
N PRO A 83 -5.02 19.01 17.27
CA PRO A 83 -6.15 19.58 17.99
C PRO A 83 -7.41 19.65 17.10
N GLY A 84 -8.59 19.61 17.73
CA GLY A 84 -9.88 19.58 17.02
C GLY A 84 -10.05 20.74 16.02
N GLU A 85 -9.62 21.95 16.40
CA GLU A 85 -9.68 23.13 15.52
C GLU A 85 -8.79 23.00 14.28
N SER A 86 -7.53 22.62 14.45
CA SER A 86 -6.61 22.40 13.34
C SER A 86 -7.15 21.30 12.42
N ARG A 87 -7.64 20.18 12.97
CA ARG A 87 -8.24 19.09 12.17
C ARG A 87 -9.46 19.58 11.37
N ARG A 88 -10.35 20.37 11.99
CA ARG A 88 -11.51 20.97 11.30
C ARG A 88 -11.07 21.89 10.14
N LYS A 89 -10.04 22.72 10.34
CA LYS A 89 -9.44 23.58 9.30
C LYS A 89 -8.99 22.75 8.09
N TYR A 90 -8.23 21.67 8.31
CA TYR A 90 -7.77 20.80 7.23
C TYR A 90 -8.92 20.06 6.53
N LYS A 91 -9.88 19.53 7.31
CA LYS A 91 -11.10 18.92 6.76
C LYS A 91 -11.85 19.87 5.84
N LYS A 92 -12.11 21.11 6.28
CA LYS A 92 -12.84 22.11 5.49
C LYS A 92 -12.09 22.52 4.22
N ARG A 93 -10.76 22.63 4.28
CA ARG A 93 -9.96 23.10 3.15
C ARG A 93 -9.72 22.04 2.08
N TYR A 94 -9.49 20.79 2.48
CA TYR A 94 -9.06 19.72 1.58
C TYR A 94 -10.14 18.66 1.35
N HIS A 95 -11.26 18.70 2.10
CA HIS A 95 -12.35 17.73 2.02
C HIS A 95 -11.89 16.27 2.27
N ILE A 96 -10.78 16.11 2.99
CA ILE A 96 -10.23 14.82 3.40
C ILE A 96 -10.48 14.66 4.90
N THR A 97 -11.10 13.54 5.27
CA THR A 97 -11.35 13.17 6.66
C THR A 97 -10.60 11.89 7.03
N THR A 98 -10.55 11.57 8.32
CA THR A 98 -9.98 10.29 8.78
C THR A 98 -10.78 9.10 8.29
N GLU A 99 -12.08 9.27 8.05
CA GLU A 99 -12.98 8.22 7.54
C GLU A 99 -12.70 7.94 6.06
N ILE A 100 -12.50 8.99 5.26
CA ILE A 100 -12.04 8.87 3.86
C ILE A 100 -10.71 8.12 3.76
N ILE A 101 -9.77 8.42 4.66
CA ILE A 101 -8.49 7.70 4.70
C ILE A 101 -8.70 6.23 5.11
N ASP A 102 -9.67 5.94 5.97
CA ASP A 102 -9.97 4.57 6.42
C ASP A 102 -10.63 3.74 5.32
N GLU A 103 -11.52 4.35 4.53
CA GLU A 103 -12.06 3.76 3.30
C GLU A 103 -10.93 3.41 2.33
N ASP A 104 -10.02 4.36 2.07
CA ASP A 104 -8.93 4.16 1.11
C ASP A 104 -7.92 3.11 1.62
N LEU A 105 -7.64 3.08 2.93
CA LEU A 105 -6.83 2.03 3.55
C LEU A 105 -7.49 0.65 3.41
N ALA A 106 -8.80 0.55 3.63
CA ALA A 106 -9.54 -0.69 3.49
C ALA A 106 -9.58 -1.18 2.03
N ALA A 107 -9.77 -0.24 1.09
CA ALA A 107 -9.72 -0.48 -0.35
C ALA A 107 -8.36 -1.04 -0.77
N THR A 108 -7.27 -0.35 -0.40
CA THR A 108 -5.90 -0.78 -0.70
C THR A 108 -5.62 -2.15 -0.09
N LYS A 109 -5.98 -2.37 1.20
CA LYS A 109 -5.81 -3.68 1.86
C LYS A 109 -6.59 -4.80 1.16
N LYS A 110 -7.83 -4.54 0.72
CA LYS A 110 -8.65 -5.53 -0.01
C LYS A 110 -7.97 -5.93 -1.33
N ILE A 111 -7.40 -4.97 -2.05
CA ILE A 111 -6.65 -5.21 -3.30
C ILE A 111 -5.35 -5.98 -3.01
N THR A 112 -4.58 -5.59 -2.00
CA THR A 112 -3.34 -6.30 -1.62
C THR A 112 -3.63 -7.76 -1.27
N VAL A 113 -4.64 -8.02 -0.43
CA VAL A 113 -5.03 -9.39 -0.06
C VAL A 113 -5.50 -10.20 -1.26
N PHE A 114 -6.26 -9.58 -2.17
CA PHE A 114 -6.67 -10.23 -3.41
C PHE A 114 -5.47 -10.62 -4.26
N LEU A 115 -4.54 -9.69 -4.53
CA LEU A 115 -3.36 -9.95 -5.34
C LEU A 115 -2.49 -11.04 -4.70
N LEU A 116 -2.28 -11.00 -3.38
CA LEU A 116 -1.53 -12.05 -2.68
C LEU A 116 -2.19 -13.42 -2.80
N ARG A 117 -3.53 -13.49 -2.66
CA ARG A 117 -4.28 -14.75 -2.76
C ARG A 117 -4.28 -15.30 -4.19
N ASP A 118 -4.40 -14.43 -5.19
CA ASP A 118 -4.44 -14.84 -6.60
C ASP A 118 -3.05 -15.23 -7.10
N SER A 119 -2.03 -14.42 -6.82
CA SER A 119 -0.62 -14.72 -7.13
C SER A 119 -0.13 -15.99 -6.44
N GLY A 120 -0.57 -16.23 -5.19
CA GLY A 120 -0.24 -17.44 -4.45
C GLY A 120 -0.64 -18.73 -5.17
N ARG A 121 -1.71 -18.72 -5.98
CA ARG A 121 -2.10 -19.88 -6.81
C ARG A 121 -1.11 -20.11 -7.95
N TYR A 122 -0.72 -19.06 -8.66
CA TYR A 122 0.25 -19.15 -9.76
C TYR A 122 1.64 -19.55 -9.25
N THR A 123 2.11 -18.94 -8.17
CA THR A 123 3.38 -19.29 -7.52
C THR A 123 3.37 -20.74 -7.03
N TRP A 124 2.29 -21.21 -6.39
CA TRP A 124 2.13 -22.61 -5.98
C TRP A 124 2.14 -23.58 -7.15
N MET A 125 1.52 -23.22 -8.28
CA MET A 125 1.53 -24.04 -9.49
C MET A 125 2.93 -24.16 -10.10
N SER A 126 3.68 -23.05 -10.19
CA SER A 126 5.05 -23.02 -10.68
C SER A 126 6.00 -23.82 -9.78
N ILE A 127 5.93 -23.62 -8.47
CA ILE A 127 6.69 -24.40 -7.48
C ILE A 127 6.36 -25.89 -7.59
N ARG A 128 5.07 -26.24 -7.70
CA ARG A 128 4.65 -27.64 -7.85
C ARG A 128 5.15 -28.25 -9.16
N MET A 129 5.21 -27.49 -10.25
CA MET A 129 5.76 -27.96 -11.53
C MET A 129 7.26 -28.20 -11.44
N ILE A 130 8.02 -27.27 -10.85
CA ILE A 130 9.46 -27.43 -10.63
C ILE A 130 9.72 -28.63 -9.71
N ALA A 131 9.04 -28.71 -8.57
CA ALA A 131 9.16 -29.83 -7.64
C ALA A 131 8.82 -31.17 -8.31
N LYS A 132 7.73 -31.25 -9.09
CA LYS A 132 7.40 -32.46 -9.86
C LYS A 132 8.45 -32.81 -10.91
N LYS A 133 9.04 -31.82 -11.59
CA LYS A 133 10.09 -32.04 -12.59
C LYS A 133 11.37 -32.54 -11.93
N SER A 134 11.75 -31.96 -10.78
CA SER A 134 12.89 -32.40 -9.97
C SER A 134 12.70 -33.82 -9.43
N VAL A 135 11.53 -34.16 -8.87
CA VAL A 135 11.23 -35.53 -8.40
C VAL A 135 11.28 -36.55 -9.54
N ARG A 136 10.76 -36.19 -10.73
CA ARG A 136 10.77 -37.07 -11.91
C ARG A 136 12.19 -37.27 -12.46
N PHE A 137 13.02 -36.22 -12.41
CA PHE A 137 14.43 -36.28 -12.77
C PHE A 137 15.24 -37.15 -11.80
N ILE A 138 15.06 -36.99 -10.48
CA ILE A 138 15.68 -37.84 -9.46
C ILE A 138 15.26 -39.31 -9.62
N LYS A 139 13.98 -39.58 -9.89
CA LYS A 139 13.50 -40.95 -10.17
C LYS A 139 14.12 -41.53 -11.45
N LYS A 140 14.38 -40.72 -12.47
CA LYS A 140 15.02 -41.14 -13.73
C LYS A 140 16.52 -41.42 -13.56
N LEU A 141 17.16 -40.77 -12.58
CA LEU A 141 18.57 -40.94 -12.25
C LEU A 141 18.85 -42.07 -11.25
N ARG A 142 17.81 -42.72 -10.69
CA ARG A 142 17.99 -43.88 -9.82
C ARG A 142 18.17 -45.11 -10.73
N PRO A 143 19.39 -45.66 -10.91
CA PRO A 143 19.56 -46.91 -11.64
C PRO A 143 18.90 -48.02 -10.83
N VAL A 144 18.31 -48.99 -11.52
CA VAL A 144 17.82 -50.24 -10.95
C VAL A 144 19.01 -50.90 -10.24
N ILE A 145 19.00 -50.89 -8.91
CA ILE A 145 19.77 -51.83 -8.07
C ILE A 145 18.77 -52.89 -7.66
#